data_AF-A0A0X8DA43-F1
#
_entry.id   AF-A0A0X8DA43-F1
#
_cell.length_a   1.000
_cell.length_b   1.000
_cell.length_c   1.000
_cell.angle_alpha   90.00
_cell.angle_beta   90.00
_cell.angle_gamma   90.00
#
_symmetry.space_group_name_H-M   'P 1'
#
loop_
_entity.id
_entity.type
_entity.pdbx_description
1 polymer ?
#
loop_
_entity_poly.entity_id
_entity_poly.type
_entity_poly.pdbx_seq_one_letter_code
_entity_poly.pdbx_strand_id
1 'polypeptide(L)'
;MEVRLPYKIVRLETQPTYCTQGNTQLDFRLTLDGWVEGLLFYWVPDGTPPSEALEEETLYLERPFAGPEVRGFLTVSPEGRVLGAGTQGIEVRPDRRLWVRGVRGGVLGPYVGAVNVVRPDSTSFCDPSW
;
A
#
# COMPACT_ATOMS: atom_id res chain seq x y z
N MET A 1 24.11 6.95 12.55
CA MET A 1 23.58 8.33 12.59
C MET A 1 22.13 8.25 12.16
N GLU A 2 21.17 8.67 12.99
CA GLU A 2 19.76 8.66 12.58
C GLU A 2 19.49 9.80 11.60
N VAL A 3 18.94 9.47 10.42
CA VAL A 3 18.44 10.48 9.49
C VAL A 3 17.07 10.93 10.00
N ARG A 4 17.04 12.09 10.69
CA ARG A 4 15.78 12.74 11.06
C ARG A 4 15.09 13.27 9.81
N LEU A 5 14.15 12.50 9.29
CA LEU A 5 13.35 12.90 8.14
C LEU A 5 12.36 14.02 8.53
N PRO A 6 12.16 15.03 7.66
CA PRO A 6 11.23 16.15 7.89
C PRO A 6 9.76 15.79 7.63
N TYR A 7 9.39 14.53 7.87
CA TYR A 7 8.05 13.96 7.78
C TYR A 7 8.00 12.67 8.60
N LYS A 8 6.79 12.21 8.97
CA LYS A 8 6.59 10.91 9.61
C LYS A 8 5.28 10.28 9.12
N ILE A 9 5.35 9.11 8.51
CA ILE A 9 4.17 8.26 8.38
C ILE A 9 3.90 7.65 9.76
N VAL A 10 2.70 7.91 10.30
CA VAL A 10 2.30 7.50 11.66
C VAL A 10 1.50 6.19 11.62
N ARG A 11 0.69 5.99 10.57
CA ARG A 11 -0.26 4.87 10.47
C ARG A 11 -0.66 4.65 9.01
N LEU A 12 -0.88 3.39 8.64
CA LEU A 12 -1.52 2.97 7.39
C LEU A 12 -2.68 2.03 7.73
N GLU A 13 -3.80 2.19 7.05
CA GLU A 13 -4.98 1.31 7.08
C GLU A 13 -5.40 0.98 5.65
N THR A 14 -6.01 -0.18 5.47
CA THR A 14 -6.63 -0.61 4.20
C THR A 14 -7.93 -1.36 4.49
N GLN A 15 -8.78 -1.53 3.49
CA GLN A 15 -9.83 -2.56 3.54
C GLN A 15 -9.24 -3.93 3.96
N PRO A 16 -9.98 -4.79 4.68
CA PRO A 16 -9.52 -6.11 5.12
C PRO A 16 -9.66 -7.20 4.04
N THR A 17 -10.28 -6.88 2.90
CA THR A 17 -10.69 -7.84 1.87
C THR A 17 -10.42 -7.32 0.45
N TYR A 18 -10.38 -8.23 -0.52
CA TYR A 18 -10.47 -7.92 -1.95
C TYR A 18 -11.30 -9.01 -2.67
N CYS A 19 -11.98 -8.65 -3.76
CA CYS A 19 -12.80 -9.58 -4.53
C CYS A 19 -11.99 -10.66 -5.27
N THR A 20 -12.45 -11.92 -5.18
CA THR A 20 -11.98 -13.00 -6.08
C THR A 20 -12.83 -13.13 -7.35
N GLN A 21 -13.79 -12.24 -7.59
CA GLN A 21 -14.69 -12.26 -8.76
C GLN A 21 -14.42 -11.15 -9.79
N GLY A 22 -13.63 -10.15 -9.43
CA GLY A 22 -13.32 -8.98 -10.26
C GLY A 22 -12.23 -8.14 -9.60
N ASN A 23 -11.80 -7.06 -10.25
CA ASN A 23 -10.85 -6.13 -9.62
C ASN A 23 -11.53 -5.33 -8.51
N THR A 24 -10.85 -5.15 -7.38
CA THR A 24 -11.27 -4.30 -6.25
C THR A 24 -10.49 -2.99 -6.23
N GLN A 25 -11.14 -1.90 -5.80
CA GLN A 25 -10.43 -0.67 -5.40
C GLN A 25 -10.09 -0.77 -3.91
N LEU A 26 -8.89 -1.28 -3.60
CA LEU A 26 -8.42 -1.41 -2.22
C LEU A 26 -8.13 -0.03 -1.63
N ASP A 27 -9.13 0.58 -0.99
CA ASP A 27 -8.98 1.87 -0.32
C ASP A 27 -7.88 1.79 0.76
N PHE A 28 -7.08 2.85 0.82
CA PHE A 28 -6.08 3.06 1.88
C PHE A 28 -6.24 4.43 2.54
N ARG A 29 -5.94 4.47 3.84
CA ARG A 29 -5.83 5.71 4.63
C ARG A 29 -4.46 5.76 5.30
N LEU A 30 -3.75 6.87 5.08
CA LEU A 30 -2.40 7.10 5.57
C LEU A 30 -2.39 8.35 6.46
N THR A 31 -2.00 8.19 7.73
CA THR A 31 -1.72 9.33 8.61
C THR A 31 -0.28 9.79 8.41
N LEU A 32 -0.09 11.01 7.94
CA LEU A 32 1.19 11.60 7.57
C LEU A 32 1.39 12.92 8.33
N ASP A 33 2.50 13.05 9.03
CA ASP A 33 3.02 14.32 9.52
C ASP A 33 4.03 14.87 8.50
N GLY A 34 3.96 16.16 8.17
CA GLY A 34 4.73 16.79 7.10
C GLY A 34 4.24 16.44 5.68
N TRP A 35 5.19 16.28 4.75
CA TRP A 35 4.93 15.98 3.34
C TRP A 35 6.05 15.12 2.72
N VAL A 36 5.74 14.45 1.61
CA VAL A 36 6.63 13.56 0.83
C VAL A 36 6.49 13.83 -0.67
N GLU A 37 7.54 13.55 -1.45
CA GLU A 37 7.60 13.70 -2.90
C GLU A 37 6.96 12.53 -3.66
N GLY A 38 6.80 11.38 -2.98
CA GLY A 38 6.13 10.19 -3.48
C GLY A 38 5.94 9.15 -2.38
N LEU A 39 5.20 8.09 -2.69
CA LEU A 39 4.98 6.94 -1.82
C LEU A 39 5.41 5.66 -2.53
N LEU A 40 6.30 4.88 -1.91
CA LEU A 40 6.68 3.54 -2.38
C LEU A 40 5.95 2.50 -1.54
N PHE A 41 5.03 1.79 -2.18
CA PHE A 41 4.25 0.70 -1.60
C PHE A 41 4.93 -0.64 -1.84
N TYR A 42 4.71 -1.56 -0.89
CA TYR A 42 5.18 -2.94 -0.92
C TYR A 42 4.02 -3.85 -0.56
N TRP A 43 3.76 -4.88 -1.36
CA TRP A 43 2.64 -5.79 -1.19
C TRP A 43 3.19 -7.20 -0.99
N VAL A 44 3.51 -7.56 0.24
CA VAL A 44 4.19 -8.82 0.60
C VAL A 44 3.26 -9.74 1.41
N PRO A 45 3.49 -11.07 1.45
CA PRO A 45 2.73 -11.97 2.31
C PRO A 45 2.76 -11.52 3.78
N ASP A 46 1.70 -11.77 4.55
CA ASP A 46 1.75 -11.44 5.97
C ASP A 46 2.84 -12.25 6.69
N GLY A 47 3.66 -11.56 7.50
CA GLY A 47 4.86 -12.11 8.10
C GLY A 47 6.15 -11.97 7.26
N THR A 48 6.08 -11.70 5.96
CA THR A 48 7.27 -11.40 5.14
C THR A 48 7.77 -9.98 5.40
N PRO A 49 9.08 -9.75 5.62
CA PRO A 49 9.64 -8.42 5.71
C PRO A 49 9.52 -7.65 4.38
N PRO A 50 9.08 -6.38 4.37
CA PRO A 50 8.97 -5.59 3.13
C PRO A 50 10.33 -5.22 2.52
N SER A 51 11.44 -5.57 3.16
CA SER A 51 12.80 -5.55 2.58
C SER A 51 13.13 -6.76 1.71
N GLU A 52 12.31 -7.80 1.74
CA GLU A 52 12.43 -9.03 0.92
C GLU A 52 11.44 -9.04 -0.26
N ALA A 53 10.69 -7.94 -0.44
CA ALA A 53 9.76 -7.76 -1.54
C ALA A 53 10.49 -7.86 -2.90
N LEU A 54 9.89 -8.59 -3.83
CA LEU A 54 10.35 -8.67 -5.22
C LEU A 54 10.05 -7.35 -5.96
N GLU A 55 10.62 -7.14 -7.15
CA GLU A 55 10.34 -5.93 -7.95
C GLU A 55 8.85 -5.86 -8.30
N GLU A 56 8.29 -6.99 -8.73
CA GLU A 56 6.87 -7.24 -8.93
C GLU A 56 6.04 -7.29 -7.62
N GLU A 57 6.59 -6.94 -6.46
CA GLU A 57 5.85 -6.70 -5.22
C GLU A 57 5.88 -5.21 -4.78
N THR A 58 6.41 -4.32 -5.63
CA THR A 58 6.55 -2.88 -5.32
C THR A 58 5.85 -1.95 -6.32
N LEU A 59 5.30 -0.83 -5.82
CA LEU A 59 4.62 0.20 -6.62
C LEU A 59 5.01 1.59 -6.14
N TYR A 60 5.59 2.40 -7.02
CA TYR A 60 5.88 3.80 -6.73
C TYR A 60 4.77 4.74 -7.24
N LEU A 61 4.23 5.58 -6.36
CA LEU A 61 3.37 6.70 -6.72
C LEU A 61 4.18 7.99 -6.71
N GLU A 62 4.67 8.39 -7.89
CA GLU A 62 5.45 9.61 -8.10
C GLU A 62 4.54 10.86 -8.14
N ARG A 63 4.16 11.36 -6.96
CA ARG A 63 3.51 12.67 -6.81
C ARG A 63 3.64 13.18 -5.38
N PRO A 64 3.62 14.50 -5.13
CA PRO A 64 3.63 15.03 -3.78
C PRO A 64 2.38 14.62 -2.98
N PHE A 65 2.58 14.27 -1.72
CA PHE A 65 1.52 14.00 -0.74
C PHE A 65 1.81 14.78 0.57
N ALA A 66 0.78 15.35 1.18
CA ALA A 66 0.88 16.14 2.42
C ALA A 66 -0.12 15.66 3.48
N GLY A 67 0.24 15.83 4.75
CA GLY A 67 -0.61 15.51 5.90
C GLY A 67 -1.82 16.43 6.11
N PRO A 68 -2.68 16.13 7.11
CA PRO A 68 -2.52 15.07 8.12
C PRO A 68 -3.02 13.68 7.68
N GLU A 69 -3.93 13.62 6.70
CA GLU A 69 -4.52 12.39 6.18
C GLU A 69 -4.41 12.36 4.66
N VAL A 70 -3.90 11.26 4.12
CA VAL A 70 -3.85 10.97 2.69
C VAL A 70 -4.72 9.74 2.42
N ARG A 71 -5.61 9.84 1.43
CA ARG A 71 -6.41 8.73 0.92
C ARG A 71 -6.10 8.44 -0.53
N GLY A 72 -6.41 7.22 -0.94
CA GLY A 72 -6.41 6.74 -2.31
C GLY A 72 -6.84 5.27 -2.32
N PHE A 73 -6.79 4.65 -3.50
CA PHE A 73 -7.01 3.21 -3.65
C PHE A 73 -5.84 2.59 -4.41
N LEU A 74 -5.67 1.28 -4.25
CA LEU A 74 -4.83 0.44 -5.11
C LEU A 74 -5.75 -0.54 -5.84
N THR A 75 -5.64 -0.63 -7.16
CA THR A 75 -6.40 -1.64 -7.91
C THR A 75 -5.87 -3.03 -7.55
N VAL A 76 -6.69 -3.96 -7.08
CA VAL A 76 -6.30 -5.34 -6.76
C VAL A 76 -7.07 -6.32 -7.66
N SER A 77 -6.39 -7.30 -8.27
CA SER A 77 -7.02 -8.31 -9.13
C SER A 77 -7.64 -9.49 -8.35
N PRO A 78 -8.45 -10.36 -9.00
CA PRO A 78 -8.95 -11.60 -8.41
C PRO A 78 -7.87 -12.53 -7.83
N GLU A 79 -6.67 -12.51 -8.40
CA GLU A 79 -5.51 -13.29 -7.95
C GLU A 79 -4.74 -12.64 -6.80
N GLY A 80 -5.16 -11.44 -6.35
CA GLY A 80 -4.51 -10.65 -5.31
C GLY A 80 -3.41 -9.71 -5.82
N ARG A 81 -3.39 -9.38 -7.12
CA ARG A 81 -2.34 -8.58 -7.78
C ARG A 81 -2.60 -7.09 -7.67
N VAL A 82 -1.68 -6.27 -7.14
CA VAL A 82 -1.84 -4.81 -7.12
C VAL A 82 -1.55 -4.24 -8.52
N LEU A 83 -2.59 -3.99 -9.31
CA LEU A 83 -2.55 -3.56 -10.72
C LEU A 83 -2.20 -2.07 -10.95
N GLY A 84 -1.65 -1.39 -9.94
CA GLY A 84 -1.15 -0.02 -10.05
C GLY A 84 -2.21 1.08 -10.08
N ALA A 85 -1.72 2.31 -10.28
CA ALA A 85 -2.52 3.52 -10.54
C ALA A 85 -2.52 3.85 -12.04
N GLY A 86 -2.85 2.84 -12.85
CA GLY A 86 -2.43 2.73 -14.26
C GLY A 86 -1.74 1.39 -14.47
N THR A 87 -1.61 0.95 -15.73
CA THR A 87 -1.49 -0.47 -16.14
C THR A 87 -0.16 -1.19 -15.84
N GLN A 88 0.33 -1.16 -14.60
CA GLN A 88 1.51 -1.90 -14.16
C GLN A 88 1.19 -2.65 -12.86
N GLY A 89 1.28 -3.98 -12.90
CA GLY A 89 0.75 -4.86 -11.87
C GLY A 89 1.77 -5.74 -11.16
N ILE A 90 1.53 -5.89 -9.86
CA ILE A 90 2.28 -6.68 -8.87
C ILE A 90 1.77 -8.12 -8.78
N GLU A 91 2.63 -9.11 -8.54
CA GLU A 91 2.24 -10.49 -8.19
C GLU A 91 2.78 -10.89 -6.80
N VAL A 92 2.07 -11.61 -5.92
CA VAL A 92 0.71 -12.21 -5.98
C VAL A 92 -0.07 -11.75 -4.71
N ARG A 93 -0.82 -12.46 -3.83
CA ARG A 93 -1.28 -13.85 -3.49
C ARG A 93 -2.41 -13.68 -2.41
N PRO A 94 -3.01 -14.71 -1.78
CA PRO A 94 -3.84 -14.48 -0.59
C PRO A 94 -2.99 -14.19 0.66
N ASP A 95 -3.65 -13.67 1.72
CA ASP A 95 -3.07 -13.24 3.01
C ASP A 95 -1.85 -12.31 2.85
N ARG A 96 -2.12 -11.09 2.37
CA ARG A 96 -1.13 -10.05 2.06
C ARG A 96 -1.20 -8.88 3.04
N ARG A 97 -0.08 -8.21 3.28
CA ARG A 97 -0.03 -6.93 4.02
C ARG A 97 0.58 -5.85 3.13
N LEU A 98 -0.15 -4.74 2.98
CA LEU A 98 0.38 -3.54 2.36
C LEU A 98 1.35 -2.85 3.33
N TRP A 99 2.52 -2.43 2.84
CA TRP A 99 3.43 -1.53 3.54
C TRP A 99 3.71 -0.31 2.66
N VAL A 100 4.19 0.75 3.28
CA VAL A 100 4.53 2.00 2.58
C VAL A 100 5.81 2.63 3.16
N ARG A 101 6.53 3.35 2.31
CA ARG A 101 7.61 4.27 2.65
C ARG A 101 7.35 5.61 1.95
N GLY A 102 7.66 6.71 2.62
CA GLY A 102 7.75 8.00 1.95
C GLY A 102 9.06 8.13 1.16
N VAL A 103 9.04 8.94 0.12
CA VAL A 103 10.24 9.43 -0.59
C VAL A 103 10.36 10.93 -0.36
N ARG A 104 11.54 11.43 0.01
CA ARG A 104 11.82 12.88 0.04
C ARG A 104 13.32 13.18 -0.08
N GLY A 105 13.71 14.06 -0.99
CA GLY A 105 15.11 14.34 -1.33
C GLY A 105 15.86 13.10 -1.83
N GLY A 106 15.16 12.17 -2.49
CA GLY A 106 15.69 10.84 -2.85
C GLY A 106 15.89 9.86 -1.68
N VAL A 107 15.54 10.25 -0.43
CA VAL A 107 15.68 9.39 0.75
C VAL A 107 14.37 8.67 1.06
N LEU A 108 14.47 7.35 1.21
CA LEU A 108 13.35 6.48 1.61
C LEU A 108 13.14 6.45 3.13
N GLY A 109 11.89 6.54 3.56
CA GLY A 109 11.47 6.50 4.96
C GLY A 109 11.65 5.14 5.66
N PRO A 110 11.25 5.04 6.94
CA PRO A 110 10.99 3.74 7.55
C PRO A 110 9.83 3.03 6.85
N TYR A 111 9.81 1.70 6.91
CA TYR A 111 8.64 0.92 6.50
C TYR A 111 7.51 1.11 7.52
N VAL A 112 6.29 1.38 7.05
CA VAL A 112 5.07 1.36 7.87
C VAL A 112 4.09 0.37 7.25
N GLY A 113 3.73 -0.66 8.02
CA GLY A 113 2.75 -1.66 7.60
C GLY A 113 1.32 -1.17 7.84
N ALA A 114 0.40 -1.61 6.99
CA ALA A 114 -1.02 -1.50 7.25
C ALA A 114 -1.37 -2.26 8.53
N VAL A 115 -2.27 -1.69 9.33
CA VAL A 115 -2.84 -2.37 10.51
C VAL A 115 -3.54 -3.66 10.08
N ASN A 116 -4.26 -3.59 8.96
CA ASN A 116 -5.03 -4.67 8.35
C ASN A 116 -4.13 -5.68 7.62
N VAL A 117 -4.54 -6.96 7.65
CA VAL A 117 -4.17 -7.97 6.66
C VAL A 117 -5.30 -8.03 5.65
N VAL A 118 -4.97 -8.09 4.37
CA VAL A 118 -5.96 -8.15 3.28
C VAL A 118 -6.12 -9.60 2.82
N ARG A 119 -7.38 -10.04 2.71
CA ARG A 119 -7.74 -11.43 2.36
C ARG A 119 -8.64 -11.51 1.13
N PRO A 120 -8.62 -12.62 0.38
CA PRO A 120 -9.64 -12.89 -0.63
C PRO A 120 -11.03 -12.99 0.01
N ASP A 121 -12.01 -12.31 -0.59
CA ASP A 121 -13.44 -12.53 -0.36
C ASP A 121 -14.12 -12.91 -1.69
N SER A 122 -14.95 -13.95 -1.63
CA SER A 122 -15.71 -14.51 -2.76
C SER A 122 -17.21 -14.21 -2.68
N THR A 123 -17.68 -13.43 -1.68
CA THR A 123 -19.07 -12.98 -1.59
C THR A 123 -19.41 -11.92 -2.66
N SER A 124 -20.71 -11.63 -2.83
CA SER A 124 -21.20 -10.53 -3.68
C SER A 124 -20.99 -9.12 -3.08
N PHE A 125 -20.31 -9.01 -1.94
CA PHE A 125 -20.09 -7.75 -1.20
C PHE A 125 -18.61 -7.46 -0.94
N CYS A 126 -17.72 -8.13 -1.69
CA CYS A 126 -16.28 -8.19 -1.48
C CYS A 126 -15.49 -6.88 -1.74
N ASP A 127 -16.13 -5.86 -2.34
CA ASP A 127 -15.60 -4.50 -2.49
C ASP A 127 -16.51 -3.48 -1.76
N PRO A 128 -16.42 -3.39 -0.41
CA PRO A 128 -17.11 -2.38 0.38
C PRO A 128 -16.25 -1.13 0.52
N SER A 129 -16.46 -0.14 -0.35
CA SER A 129 -15.73 1.14 -0.37
C SER A 129 -15.89 1.98 0.91
N TRP A 130 -14.89 2.82 1.20
CA TRP A 130 -14.64 3.47 2.52
C TRP A 130 -14.77 5.01 2.58
#